data_AF-A0A255HNP9-F1
#
_entry.id   AF-A0A255HNP9-F1
#
_cell.length_a   1.000
_cell.length_b   1.000
_cell.length_c   1.000
_cell.angle_alpha   90.00
_cell.angle_beta   90.00
_cell.angle_gamma   90.00
#
_symmetry.space_group_name_H-M   'P 1'
#
loop_
_entity.id
_entity.type
_entity.pdbx_description
1 polymer ?
#
loop_
_entity_poly.entity_id
_entity_poly.type
_entity_poly.pdbx_seq_one_letter_code
_entity_poly.pdbx_strand_id
1 'polypeptide(L)'
;MPLPPADLPPWNGDRDTLLHAAKGVRPPPAIPQPSAASLLQKPYFLAADYALRSTGLHSDAPTAPFSAYWQPAGGQGLTEPARLLRKGEEFRHFGVLNAAGTVRYGPVTWEHCLTIRHNHGAVEPRAARGLLREVARPEPLLSCACGQACPVSGVWQPWVAADHPLQAIVNQSWRQAWLTQGAPFPQPRRDWLLALPDDDVTWHLMEASIADPANA
;
A
#
# COMPACT_ATOMS: atom_id res chain seq x y z
N MET A 1 -19.24 -2.54 -16.88
CA MET A 1 -20.50 -2.40 -16.14
C MET A 1 -20.16 -2.59 -14.67
N PRO A 2 -20.29 -1.60 -13.78
CA PRO A 2 -20.07 -1.87 -12.36
C PRO A 2 -21.25 -2.74 -11.88
N LEU A 3 -20.95 -3.93 -11.38
CA LEU A 3 -21.94 -4.85 -10.80
C LEU A 3 -21.93 -4.72 -9.27
N PRO A 4 -23.06 -5.03 -8.62
CA PRO A 4 -23.48 -4.44 -7.35
C PRO A 4 -22.69 -5.02 -6.18
N PRO A 5 -22.33 -4.21 -5.18
CA PRO A 5 -21.86 -4.73 -3.90
C PRO A 5 -23.05 -5.04 -2.99
N ALA A 6 -22.91 -6.14 -2.25
CA ALA A 6 -23.82 -6.67 -1.23
C ALA A 6 -25.28 -6.92 -1.65
N ASP A 7 -25.93 -7.88 -1.00
CA ASP A 7 -27.39 -7.96 -1.05
C ASP A 7 -27.95 -6.61 -0.57
N LEU A 8 -28.70 -5.93 -1.44
CA LEU A 8 -29.34 -4.68 -1.05
C LEU A 8 -30.35 -5.02 0.04
N PRO A 9 -30.28 -4.37 1.21
CA PRO A 9 -31.29 -4.58 2.23
C PRO A 9 -32.67 -4.19 1.66
N PRO A 10 -33.76 -4.79 2.17
CA PRO A 10 -35.10 -4.37 1.83
C PRO A 10 -35.22 -2.85 1.93
N TRP A 11 -35.76 -2.21 0.88
CA TRP A 11 -35.80 -0.75 0.81
C TRP A 11 -36.61 -0.18 1.99
N ASN A 12 -35.95 0.62 2.82
CA ASN A 12 -36.50 1.22 4.03
C ASN A 12 -37.01 2.66 3.82
N GLY A 13 -37.11 3.13 2.57
CA GLY A 13 -37.49 4.51 2.25
C GLY A 13 -36.32 5.50 2.20
N ASP A 14 -35.13 5.11 2.67
CA ASP A 14 -33.96 5.98 2.69
C ASP A 14 -33.01 5.68 1.51
N ARG A 15 -32.82 6.70 0.66
CA ARG A 15 -31.93 6.66 -0.50
C ARG A 15 -30.48 6.41 -0.08
N ASP A 16 -30.04 7.01 1.02
CA ASP A 16 -28.64 6.95 1.41
C ASP A 16 -28.29 5.54 1.88
N THR A 17 -29.22 4.84 2.55
CA THR A 17 -29.10 3.41 2.87
C THR A 17 -28.86 2.54 1.63
N LEU A 18 -29.64 2.73 0.55
CA LEU A 18 -29.46 1.99 -0.71
C LEU A 18 -28.14 2.32 -1.41
N LEU A 19 -27.77 3.61 -1.43
CA LEU A 19 -26.52 4.03 -2.02
C LEU A 19 -25.32 3.45 -1.27
N HIS A 20 -25.39 3.41 0.07
CA HIS A 20 -24.35 2.82 0.90
C HIS A 20 -24.25 1.31 0.70
N ALA A 21 -25.37 0.61 0.58
CA ALA A 21 -25.39 -0.81 0.25
C ALA A 21 -24.74 -1.08 -1.11
N ALA A 22 -24.98 -0.20 -2.09
CA ALA A 22 -24.43 -0.27 -3.44
C ALA A 22 -22.99 0.28 -3.61
N LYS A 23 -22.30 0.68 -2.54
CA LYS A 23 -20.88 1.10 -2.59
C LYS A 23 -19.94 -0.04 -2.24
N GLY A 24 -18.84 -0.14 -2.99
CA GLY A 24 -17.71 -0.96 -2.58
C GLY A 24 -17.13 -0.49 -1.24
N VAL A 25 -16.40 -1.37 -0.58
CA VAL A 25 -15.92 -1.15 0.78
C VAL A 25 -14.41 -1.08 0.82
N ARG A 26 -13.85 -0.44 1.84
CA ARG A 26 -12.43 -0.55 2.14
C ARG A 26 -12.19 -0.52 3.64
N PRO A 27 -11.22 -1.27 4.16
CA PRO A 27 -10.67 -1.02 5.48
C PRO A 27 -10.11 0.41 5.56
N PRO A 28 -10.16 1.05 6.73
CA PRO A 28 -9.45 2.31 6.92
C PRO A 28 -7.95 2.10 6.67
N PRO A 29 -7.28 3.11 6.12
CA PRO A 29 -5.84 3.05 5.92
C PRO A 29 -5.15 2.85 7.27
N ALA A 30 -4.25 1.86 7.37
CA ALA A 30 -3.57 1.53 8.63
C ALA A 30 -2.79 2.75 9.16
N ILE A 31 -3.03 3.19 10.39
CA ILE A 31 -2.30 4.36 10.90
C ILE A 31 -0.81 4.01 11.02
N PRO A 32 0.09 4.81 10.40
CA PRO A 32 1.52 4.66 10.54
C PRO A 32 1.97 4.47 11.98
N GLN A 33 2.77 3.45 12.26
CA GLN A 33 3.44 3.34 13.56
C GLN A 33 4.95 3.47 13.40
N PRO A 34 5.61 4.33 14.19
CA PRO A 34 7.05 4.44 14.18
C PRO A 34 7.68 3.09 14.57
N SER A 35 8.66 2.63 13.80
CA SER A 35 9.39 1.41 14.13
C SER A 35 10.28 1.62 15.35
N ALA A 36 10.61 0.54 16.08
CA ALA A 36 11.57 0.64 17.19
C ALA A 36 12.93 1.22 16.75
N ALA A 37 13.37 0.91 15.52
CA ALA A 37 14.58 1.49 14.93
C ALA A 37 14.45 3.00 14.65
N SER A 38 13.27 3.47 14.22
CA SER A 38 12.95 4.89 14.01
C SER A 38 13.04 5.73 15.29
N LEU A 39 12.72 5.13 16.44
CA LEU A 39 12.77 5.80 17.75
C LEU A 39 14.16 5.84 18.38
N LEU A 40 15.06 4.92 17.99
CA LEU A 40 16.33 4.72 18.68
C LEU A 40 17.51 5.50 18.10
N GLN A 41 17.47 5.91 16.83
CA GLN A 41 18.63 6.52 16.18
C GLN A 41 18.29 7.89 15.57
N LYS A 42 18.83 8.95 16.19
CA LYS A 42 19.03 10.22 15.49
C LYS A 42 20.17 10.02 14.48
N PRO A 43 20.09 10.55 13.25
CA PRO A 43 19.00 11.33 12.69
C PRO A 43 17.82 10.44 12.27
N TYR A 44 16.62 10.82 12.72
CA TYR A 44 15.33 10.11 12.64
C TYR A 44 15.18 9.22 11.40
N PHE A 45 15.07 7.91 11.63
CA PHE A 45 14.76 6.96 10.57
C PHE A 45 13.26 6.91 10.29
N LEU A 46 12.90 6.58 9.06
CA LEU A 46 11.55 6.52 8.55
C LEU A 46 10.70 5.46 9.30
N ALA A 47 9.43 5.77 9.58
CA ALA A 47 8.50 4.76 10.10
C ALA A 47 8.36 3.60 9.10
N ALA A 48 8.15 2.38 9.61
CA ALA A 48 8.20 1.16 8.79
C ALA A 48 7.20 1.17 7.63
N ASP A 49 6.09 1.90 7.78
CA ASP A 49 5.00 2.01 6.81
C ASP A 49 5.19 3.13 5.78
N TYR A 50 6.36 3.77 5.76
CA TYR A 50 6.78 4.69 4.70
C TYR A 50 8.01 4.14 3.99
N ALA A 51 8.18 4.52 2.72
CA ALA A 51 9.39 4.35 1.95
C ALA A 51 9.85 5.71 1.45
N LEU A 52 11.14 5.81 1.14
CA LEU A 52 11.70 6.98 0.49
C LEU A 52 11.69 6.78 -1.01
N ARG A 53 11.18 7.79 -1.71
CA ARG A 53 11.21 7.86 -3.16
C ARG A 53 12.12 9.01 -3.58
N SER A 54 13.19 8.65 -4.29
CA SER A 54 14.04 9.57 -5.04
C SER A 54 13.21 10.52 -5.90
N THR A 55 13.54 11.82 -5.84
CA THR A 55 12.85 12.85 -6.64
C THR A 55 13.61 13.24 -7.90
N GLY A 56 14.86 12.81 -8.05
CA GLY A 56 15.77 13.32 -9.07
C GLY A 56 16.26 14.75 -8.81
N LEU A 57 15.87 15.39 -7.70
CA LEU A 57 16.43 16.68 -7.28
C LEU A 57 17.74 16.44 -6.53
N HIS A 58 18.81 17.06 -7.02
CA HIS A 58 20.17 16.89 -6.53
C HIS A 58 20.72 18.17 -5.90
N SER A 59 21.67 18.04 -4.97
CA SER A 59 22.40 19.15 -4.35
C SER A 59 23.87 18.78 -4.13
N ASP A 60 24.76 19.65 -4.61
CA ASP A 60 26.20 19.60 -4.33
C ASP A 60 26.62 20.62 -3.26
N ALA A 61 25.65 21.26 -2.60
CA ALA A 61 25.92 22.20 -1.52
C ALA A 61 26.57 21.49 -0.33
N PRO A 62 27.32 22.19 0.54
CA PRO A 62 27.87 21.60 1.76
C PRO A 62 26.79 21.35 2.84
N THR A 63 25.63 22.01 2.73
CA THR A 63 24.54 21.94 3.69
C THR A 63 23.19 21.72 3.00
N ALA A 64 22.23 21.15 3.74
CA ALA A 64 20.89 20.92 3.23
C ALA A 64 20.18 22.26 2.92
N PRO A 65 19.74 22.49 1.67
CA PRO A 65 19.12 23.76 1.27
C PRO A 65 17.76 23.98 1.94
N PHE A 66 17.08 22.90 2.33
CA PHE A 66 15.84 22.89 3.08
C PHE A 66 15.72 21.59 3.87
N SER A 67 14.81 21.58 4.86
CA SER A 67 14.58 20.41 5.71
C SER A 67 13.87 19.31 4.93
N ALA A 68 14.52 18.16 4.73
CA ALA A 68 13.95 17.01 4.02
C ALA A 68 14.80 15.74 4.25
N TYR A 69 14.36 14.62 3.67
CA TYR A 69 15.20 13.43 3.58
C TYR A 69 16.17 13.56 2.41
N TRP A 70 17.44 13.27 2.68
CA TRP A 70 18.51 13.30 1.69
C TRP A 70 19.33 12.02 1.76
N GLN A 71 19.76 11.52 0.60
CA GLN A 71 20.64 10.36 0.46
C GLN A 71 21.78 10.66 -0.53
N PRO A 72 22.94 10.01 -0.44
CA PRO A 72 24.00 10.18 -1.43
C PRO A 72 23.59 9.60 -2.80
N ALA A 73 23.75 10.37 -3.88
CA ALA A 73 23.28 10.04 -5.23
C ALA A 73 24.27 9.18 -6.07
N GLY A 74 25.42 8.81 -5.51
CA GLY A 74 26.37 7.90 -6.17
C GLY A 74 27.83 8.13 -5.78
N GLY A 75 28.61 7.04 -5.85
CA GLY A 75 30.06 6.96 -5.63
C GLY A 75 30.45 5.53 -5.21
N GLN A 76 31.59 5.01 -5.67
CA GLN A 76 32.03 3.65 -5.32
C GLN A 76 32.15 3.51 -3.79
N GLY A 77 31.42 2.56 -3.21
CA GLY A 77 31.42 2.31 -1.75
C GLY A 77 30.56 3.27 -0.92
N LEU A 78 29.80 4.18 -1.54
CA LEU A 78 28.87 5.05 -0.85
C LEU A 78 27.49 4.38 -0.77
N THR A 79 27.20 3.73 0.35
CA THR A 79 25.87 3.17 0.64
C THR A 79 25.47 3.59 2.05
N GLU A 80 25.09 4.86 2.20
CA GLU A 80 24.46 5.33 3.43
C GLU A 80 22.94 5.38 3.27
N PRO A 81 22.18 5.06 4.32
CA PRO A 81 20.74 5.26 4.32
C PRO A 81 20.42 6.75 4.25
N ALA A 82 19.31 7.06 3.62
CA ALA A 82 18.76 8.41 3.64
C ALA A 82 18.46 8.87 5.07
N ARG A 83 18.67 10.17 5.34
CA ARG A 83 18.44 10.77 6.66
C ARG A 83 17.66 12.08 6.56
N LEU A 84 16.87 12.37 7.59
CA LEU A 84 16.22 13.66 7.74
C LEU A 84 17.25 14.71 8.17
N LEU A 85 17.45 15.73 7.34
CA LEU A 85 18.30 16.89 7.61
C LEU A 85 17.44 18.14 7.80
N ARG A 86 17.88 19.05 8.66
CA ARG A 86 17.29 20.39 8.75
C ARG A 86 17.97 21.33 7.76
N LYS A 87 17.26 22.39 7.34
CA LYS A 87 17.87 23.48 6.56
C LYS A 87 19.15 23.98 7.23
N GLY A 88 20.25 24.03 6.48
CA GLY A 88 21.57 24.46 6.96
C GLY A 88 22.36 23.40 7.72
N GLU A 89 21.81 22.19 7.93
CA GLU A 89 22.56 21.07 8.49
C GLU A 89 23.57 20.56 7.46
N GLU A 90 24.80 20.29 7.92
CA GLU A 90 25.88 19.82 7.04
C GLU A 90 25.61 18.43 6.51
N PHE A 91 25.84 18.29 5.20
CA PHE A 91 25.91 16.99 4.58
C PHE A 91 27.14 16.24 5.07
N ARG A 92 27.03 14.92 5.17
CA ARG A 92 28.15 14.08 5.58
C ARG A 92 29.20 14.09 4.47
N HIS A 93 30.45 14.34 4.83
CA HIS A 93 31.57 14.27 3.90
C HIS A 93 32.09 12.83 3.86
N PHE A 94 32.36 12.32 2.66
CA PHE A 94 32.88 10.98 2.46
C PHE A 94 34.33 11.04 1.99
N GLY A 95 35.18 10.23 2.62
CA GLY A 95 36.56 10.08 2.20
C GLY A 95 36.66 9.09 1.05
N VAL A 96 37.17 9.53 -0.11
CA VAL A 96 37.55 8.67 -1.22
C VAL A 96 39.05 8.40 -1.13
N LEU A 97 39.45 7.13 -1.05
CA LEU A 97 40.87 6.77 -1.16
C LEU A 97 41.33 6.97 -2.61
N ASN A 98 42.39 7.75 -2.81
CA ASN A 98 43.05 7.84 -4.10
C ASN A 98 44.09 6.70 -4.27
N ALA A 99 44.62 6.55 -5.49
CA ALA A 99 45.66 5.55 -5.80
C ALA A 99 46.97 5.72 -5.00
N ALA A 100 47.17 6.88 -4.36
CA ALA A 100 48.30 7.18 -3.49
C ALA A 100 48.01 6.91 -1.99
N GLY A 101 46.88 6.26 -1.67
CA GLY A 101 46.49 5.91 -0.29
C GLY A 101 46.06 7.12 0.56
N THR A 102 45.91 8.31 -0.04
CA THR A 102 45.45 9.51 0.65
C THR A 102 43.93 9.62 0.57
N VAL A 103 43.28 9.87 1.70
CA VAL A 103 41.85 10.18 1.75
C VAL A 103 41.62 11.61 1.26
N ARG A 104 40.91 11.79 0.16
CA ARG A 104 40.38 13.09 -0.25
C ARG A 104 38.87 13.11 -0.08
N TYR A 105 38.34 14.20 0.46
CA TYR A 105 36.90 14.43 0.45
C TYR A 105 36.48 14.74 -0.99
N GLY A 106 35.76 13.81 -1.62
CA GLY A 106 35.19 14.02 -2.95
C GLY A 106 33.87 14.80 -2.84
N PRO A 107 33.49 15.58 -3.87
CA PRO A 107 32.15 16.15 -3.92
C PRO A 107 31.13 15.00 -3.94
N VAL A 108 30.22 14.97 -2.96
CA VAL A 108 29.12 14.01 -2.94
C VAL A 108 27.85 14.76 -3.28
N THR A 109 27.24 14.36 -4.40
CA THR A 109 25.92 14.84 -4.78
C THR A 109 24.88 14.16 -3.89
N TRP A 110 24.02 14.96 -3.27
CA TRP A 110 22.92 14.47 -2.45
C TRP A 110 21.62 14.53 -3.23
N GLU A 111 20.84 13.46 -3.19
CA GLU A 111 19.51 13.39 -3.78
C GLU A 111 18.43 13.57 -2.70
N HIS A 112 17.44 14.39 -3.02
CA HIS A 112 16.26 14.59 -2.19
C HIS A 112 15.24 13.45 -2.35
N CYS A 113 14.73 12.99 -1.21
CA CYS A 113 13.77 11.90 -1.12
C CYS A 113 12.44 12.37 -0.51
N LEU A 114 11.33 11.92 -1.11
CA LEU A 114 9.99 12.09 -0.54
C LEU A 114 9.62 10.88 0.33
N THR A 115 8.97 11.15 1.46
CA THR A 115 8.30 10.11 2.24
C THR A 115 7.00 9.73 1.56
N ILE A 116 6.96 8.56 0.95
CA ILE A 116 5.74 7.96 0.41
C ILE A 116 5.27 6.86 1.33
N ARG A 117 3.96 6.68 1.43
CA ARG A 117 3.41 5.56 2.17
C ARG A 117 3.84 4.25 1.51
N HIS A 118 4.44 3.36 2.28
CA HIS A 118 4.84 2.02 1.88
C HIS A 118 4.04 1.02 2.68
N ASN A 119 2.90 0.63 2.12
CA ASN A 119 1.94 -0.20 2.83
C ASN A 119 2.27 -1.70 2.75
N HIS A 120 3.51 -2.09 2.41
CA HIS A 120 3.97 -3.50 2.34
C HIS A 120 3.03 -4.46 1.60
N GLY A 121 2.36 -3.99 0.55
CA GLY A 121 1.38 -4.80 -0.19
C GLY A 121 0.02 -4.97 0.49
N ALA A 122 -0.31 -4.17 1.51
CA ALA A 122 -1.62 -4.17 2.13
C ALA A 122 -2.72 -3.92 1.11
N VAL A 123 -3.83 -4.62 1.34
CA VAL A 123 -5.01 -4.60 0.48
C VAL A 123 -5.75 -3.28 0.67
N GLU A 124 -5.44 -2.33 -0.21
CA GLU A 124 -6.08 -1.02 -0.30
C GLU A 124 -6.63 -0.81 -1.72
N PRO A 125 -7.91 -1.15 -1.96
CA PRO A 125 -8.55 -0.99 -3.26
C PRO A 125 -8.44 0.46 -3.76
N ARG A 126 -8.07 0.63 -5.02
CA ARG A 126 -7.99 1.96 -5.66
C ARG A 126 -9.38 2.48 -5.97
N ALA A 127 -9.71 3.67 -5.47
CA ALA A 127 -10.93 4.40 -5.79
C ALA A 127 -10.78 5.90 -5.50
N ALA A 128 -11.55 6.74 -6.20
CA ALA A 128 -11.65 8.15 -5.87
C ALA A 128 -12.31 8.34 -4.49
N ARG A 129 -11.91 9.40 -3.78
CA ARG A 129 -12.44 9.73 -2.45
C ARG A 129 -13.97 9.88 -2.52
N GLY A 130 -14.68 9.25 -1.59
CA GLY A 130 -16.16 9.30 -1.49
C GLY A 130 -16.91 8.21 -2.28
N LEU A 131 -16.23 7.45 -3.14
CA LEU A 131 -16.84 6.34 -3.89
C LEU A 131 -16.96 5.04 -3.08
N LEU A 132 -16.11 4.86 -2.06
CA LEU A 132 -16.15 3.69 -1.18
C LEU A 132 -16.63 4.07 0.21
N ARG A 133 -17.29 3.12 0.88
CA ARG A 133 -17.54 3.20 2.33
C ARG A 133 -16.35 2.64 3.09
N GLU A 134 -16.03 3.25 4.23
CA GLU A 134 -15.01 2.73 5.14
C GLU A 134 -15.69 1.77 6.13
N VAL A 135 -15.13 0.57 6.26
CA VAL A 135 -15.63 -0.50 7.13
C VAL A 135 -14.51 -0.95 8.06
N ALA A 136 -14.87 -1.41 9.26
CA ALA A 136 -13.88 -1.97 10.16
C ALA A 136 -13.16 -3.15 9.49
N ARG A 137 -11.85 -3.23 9.70
CA ARG A 137 -11.05 -4.34 9.17
C ARG A 137 -11.54 -5.65 9.84
N PRO A 138 -11.86 -6.70 9.08
CA PRO A 138 -12.28 -7.97 9.67
C PRO A 138 -11.19 -8.57 10.56
N GLU A 139 -11.60 -9.09 11.72
CA GLU A 139 -10.74 -9.84 12.64
C GLU A 139 -11.33 -11.24 12.83
N PRO A 140 -10.56 -12.32 12.55
CA PRO A 140 -9.23 -12.32 11.96
C PRO A 140 -9.25 -11.86 10.49
N LEU A 141 -8.09 -11.41 10.00
CA LEU A 141 -7.89 -11.15 8.56
C LEU A 141 -7.99 -12.47 7.79
N LEU A 142 -8.95 -12.55 6.87
CA LEU A 142 -9.16 -13.72 6.03
C LEU A 142 -8.66 -13.47 4.61
N SER A 143 -7.81 -14.37 4.13
CA SER A 143 -7.25 -14.37 2.78
C SER A 143 -7.34 -15.78 2.19
N CYS A 144 -7.78 -15.90 0.95
CA CYS A 144 -8.01 -17.18 0.28
C CYS A 144 -7.46 -17.15 -1.15
N ALA A 145 -6.94 -18.29 -1.62
CA ALA A 145 -6.61 -18.49 -3.03
C ALA A 145 -7.88 -18.69 -3.86
N CYS A 146 -7.81 -18.40 -5.17
CA CYS A 146 -8.96 -18.54 -6.08
C CYS A 146 -9.56 -19.96 -6.11
N GLY A 147 -8.74 -21.00 -5.90
CA GLY A 147 -9.19 -22.40 -5.92
C GLY A 147 -9.94 -22.86 -4.65
N GLN A 148 -9.99 -22.04 -3.60
CA GLN A 148 -10.67 -22.38 -2.35
C GLN A 148 -12.17 -22.04 -2.41
N ALA A 149 -12.98 -22.71 -1.60
CA ALA A 149 -14.35 -22.28 -1.35
C ALA A 149 -14.37 -21.11 -0.35
N CYS A 150 -15.28 -20.16 -0.54
CA CYS A 150 -15.45 -19.00 0.33
C CYS A 150 -15.76 -19.44 1.77
N PRO A 151 -14.95 -19.10 2.78
CA PRO A 151 -15.15 -19.59 4.14
C PRO A 151 -16.28 -18.86 4.89
N VAL A 152 -16.57 -17.60 4.53
CA VAL A 152 -17.59 -16.77 5.17
C VAL A 152 -18.27 -15.87 4.15
N SER A 153 -19.58 -15.67 4.32
CA SER A 153 -20.31 -14.72 3.48
C SER A 153 -19.81 -13.30 3.70
N GLY A 154 -19.62 -12.52 2.63
CA GLY A 154 -19.10 -11.16 2.75
C GLY A 154 -18.66 -10.51 1.44
N VAL A 155 -18.13 -9.30 1.55
CA VAL A 155 -17.48 -8.58 0.44
C VAL A 155 -16.00 -8.93 0.40
N TRP A 156 -15.55 -9.47 -0.72
CA TRP A 156 -14.18 -9.90 -0.95
C TRP A 156 -13.51 -9.06 -2.05
N GLN A 157 -12.24 -8.69 -1.83
CA GLN A 157 -11.41 -7.96 -2.79
C GLN A 157 -10.34 -8.89 -3.37
N PRO A 158 -10.21 -8.98 -4.70
CA PRO A 158 -9.07 -9.64 -5.32
C PRO A 158 -7.84 -8.75 -5.29
N TRP A 159 -6.67 -9.36 -5.13
CA TRP A 159 -5.41 -8.65 -4.97
C TRP A 159 -4.27 -9.40 -5.67
N VAL A 160 -3.45 -8.66 -6.40
CA VAL A 160 -2.13 -9.09 -6.87
C VAL A 160 -1.05 -8.24 -6.22
N ALA A 161 0.18 -8.76 -6.20
CA ALA A 161 1.35 -8.06 -5.67
C ALA A 161 1.58 -6.69 -6.34
N ALA A 162 2.23 -5.77 -5.63
CA ALA A 162 2.38 -4.37 -6.07
C ALA A 162 3.24 -4.21 -7.34
N ASP A 163 4.10 -5.18 -7.63
CA ASP A 163 4.96 -5.27 -8.80
C ASP A 163 4.31 -6.03 -9.97
N HIS A 164 3.13 -6.62 -9.77
CA HIS A 164 2.44 -7.37 -10.80
C HIS A 164 1.94 -6.44 -11.94
N PRO A 165 2.16 -6.77 -13.23
CA PRO A 165 1.83 -5.87 -14.35
C PRO A 165 0.33 -5.52 -14.44
N LEU A 166 -0.55 -6.40 -13.96
CA LEU A 166 -2.00 -6.18 -13.94
C LEU A 166 -2.52 -5.55 -12.65
N GLN A 167 -1.65 -5.12 -11.72
CA GLN A 167 -2.07 -4.52 -10.44
C GLN A 167 -3.03 -3.35 -10.62
N ALA A 168 -2.79 -2.48 -11.60
CA ALA A 168 -3.66 -1.34 -11.90
C ALA A 168 -5.05 -1.74 -12.43
N ILE A 169 -5.28 -3.01 -12.79
CA ILE A 169 -6.56 -3.51 -13.30
C ILE A 169 -7.26 -4.38 -12.24
N VAL A 170 -6.49 -5.17 -11.48
CA VAL A 170 -7.02 -6.12 -10.49
C VAL A 170 -7.30 -5.45 -9.13
N ASN A 171 -6.39 -4.60 -8.64
CA ASN A 171 -6.48 -3.99 -7.29
C ASN A 171 -7.42 -2.77 -7.27
N GLN A 172 -8.53 -2.88 -8.00
CA GLN A 172 -9.52 -1.84 -8.19
C GLN A 172 -10.78 -2.17 -7.39
N SER A 173 -11.45 -1.15 -6.86
CA SER A 173 -12.60 -1.38 -5.99
C SER A 173 -13.82 -1.99 -6.69
N TRP A 174 -13.96 -1.76 -8.00
CA TRP A 174 -15.03 -2.37 -8.81
C TRP A 174 -14.80 -3.85 -9.10
N ARG A 175 -13.68 -4.43 -8.65
CA ARG A 175 -13.41 -5.88 -8.73
C ARG A 175 -13.85 -6.64 -7.48
N GLN A 176 -14.40 -5.95 -6.48
CA GLN A 176 -14.98 -6.61 -5.31
C GLN A 176 -16.16 -7.47 -5.70
N ALA A 177 -16.34 -8.57 -4.96
CA ALA A 177 -17.45 -9.49 -5.13
C ALA A 177 -18.10 -9.79 -3.78
N TRP A 178 -19.43 -9.80 -3.74
CA TRP A 178 -20.17 -10.44 -2.67
C TRP A 178 -20.15 -11.95 -2.92
N LEU A 179 -19.76 -12.71 -1.92
CA LEU A 179 -19.74 -14.17 -1.98
C LEU A 179 -20.47 -14.74 -0.78
N THR A 180 -21.28 -15.77 -1.01
CA THR A 180 -21.86 -16.59 0.04
C THR A 180 -20.85 -17.64 0.50
N GLN A 181 -20.90 -18.04 1.78
CA GLN A 181 -20.12 -19.16 2.27
C GLN A 181 -20.30 -20.41 1.38
N GLY A 182 -19.20 -21.08 1.05
CA GLY A 182 -19.15 -22.24 0.16
C GLY A 182 -19.08 -21.90 -1.33
N ALA A 183 -19.37 -20.65 -1.73
CA ALA A 183 -19.28 -20.26 -3.14
C ALA A 183 -17.82 -20.26 -3.62
N PRO A 184 -17.55 -20.62 -4.89
CA PRO A 184 -16.22 -20.48 -5.48
C PRO A 184 -15.86 -19.00 -5.68
N PHE A 185 -14.58 -18.66 -5.52
CA PHE A 185 -14.11 -17.33 -5.89
C PHE A 185 -14.12 -17.15 -7.43
N PRO A 186 -14.36 -15.93 -7.93
CA PRO A 186 -14.23 -15.63 -9.34
C PRO A 186 -12.82 -15.91 -9.86
N GLN A 187 -12.73 -16.55 -11.03
CA GLN A 187 -11.50 -16.93 -11.69
C GLN A 187 -11.10 -15.88 -12.73
N PRO A 188 -9.90 -15.27 -12.63
CA PRO A 188 -9.50 -14.15 -13.50
C PRO A 188 -9.60 -14.42 -15.01
N ARG A 189 -9.19 -15.62 -15.47
CA ARG A 189 -9.24 -15.96 -16.90
C ARG A 189 -10.67 -16.14 -17.40
N ARG A 190 -11.50 -16.82 -16.62
CA ARG A 190 -12.88 -17.17 -16.99
C ARG A 190 -13.81 -15.96 -16.85
N ASP A 191 -13.75 -15.29 -15.71
CA ASP A 191 -14.78 -14.31 -15.31
C ASP A 191 -14.39 -12.88 -15.68
N TRP A 192 -13.09 -12.59 -15.83
CA TRP A 192 -12.60 -11.24 -16.18
C TRP A 192 -11.93 -11.17 -17.55
N LEU A 193 -11.75 -12.31 -18.22
CA LEU A 193 -11.03 -12.43 -19.49
C LEU A 193 -9.61 -11.85 -19.42
N LEU A 194 -8.96 -11.94 -18.26
CA LEU A 194 -7.57 -11.53 -18.07
C LEU A 194 -6.68 -12.75 -18.16
N ALA A 195 -5.58 -12.67 -18.91
CA ALA A 195 -4.55 -13.71 -18.96
C ALA A 195 -3.71 -13.73 -17.65
N LEU A 196 -4.37 -14.01 -16.53
CA LEU A 196 -3.85 -13.97 -15.16
C LEU A 196 -4.00 -15.35 -14.52
N PRO A 197 -2.93 -16.04 -14.13
CA PRO A 197 -3.01 -17.27 -13.34
C PRO A 197 -3.82 -17.09 -12.05
N ASP A 198 -4.59 -18.12 -11.69
CA ASP A 198 -5.41 -18.12 -10.47
C ASP A 198 -4.54 -18.03 -9.19
N ASP A 199 -3.33 -18.58 -9.24
CA ASP A 199 -2.35 -18.59 -8.13
C ASP A 199 -1.72 -17.21 -7.88
N ASP A 200 -1.80 -16.28 -8.84
CA ASP A 200 -1.29 -14.92 -8.69
C ASP A 200 -2.28 -14.00 -7.95
N VAL A 201 -3.53 -14.46 -7.77
CA VAL A 201 -4.60 -13.67 -7.16
C VAL A 201 -4.98 -14.23 -5.80
N THR A 202 -4.92 -13.37 -4.79
CA THR A 202 -5.47 -13.64 -3.46
C THR A 202 -6.75 -12.84 -3.26
N TRP A 203 -7.75 -13.48 -2.65
CA TRP A 203 -9.00 -12.85 -2.24
C TRP A 203 -8.95 -12.53 -0.76
N HIS A 204 -9.26 -11.30 -0.41
CA HIS A 204 -9.23 -10.82 0.97
C HIS A 204 -10.62 -10.36 1.41
N LEU A 205 -11.04 -10.78 2.59
CA LEU A 205 -12.30 -10.35 3.16
C LEU A 205 -12.19 -8.88 3.59
N MET A 206 -13.06 -8.04 3.05
CA MET A 206 -13.14 -6.63 3.40
C MET A 206 -14.23 -6.36 4.44
N GLU A 207 -15.33 -7.11 4.37
CA GLU A 207 -16.46 -6.99 5.30
C GLU A 207 -17.20 -8.33 5.36
N ALA A 208 -17.36 -8.87 6.57
CA ALA A 208 -18.17 -10.07 6.78
C ALA A 208 -19.67 -9.71 6.77
N SER A 209 -20.49 -10.59 6.21
CA SER A 209 -21.93 -10.52 6.45
C SER A 209 -22.20 -10.75 7.92
N ILE A 210 -23.08 -9.94 8.51
CA ILE A 210 -23.72 -10.30 9.77
C ILE A 210 -24.68 -11.45 9.43
N ALA A 211 -24.64 -12.55 10.19
CA ALA A 211 -25.61 -13.62 10.02
C ALA A 211 -27.00 -13.10 10.39
N ASP A 212 -28.01 -13.33 9.54
CA ASP A 212 -29.38 -13.01 9.88
C ASP A 212 -29.82 -13.87 11.07
N PRO A 213 -30.30 -13.30 12.18
CA PRO A 213 -30.74 -14.06 13.35
C PRO A 213 -32.02 -14.89 13.11
N ALA A 214 -32.58 -14.85 11.89
CA ALA A 214 -33.79 -15.59 11.53
C ALA A 214 -33.54 -17.04 11.05
N ASN A 215 -32.28 -17.49 11.00
CA ASN A 215 -31.92 -18.86 10.59
C ASN A 215 -31.03 -19.59 11.62
N ALA A 216 -31.14 -19.24 12.90
CA ALA A 216 -30.55 -19.98 14.02
C ALA A 216 -31.61 -20.81 14.76
#